data_AF-A0A257CUJ4-F1
#
_entry.id   AF-A0A257CUJ4-F1
#
_cell.length_a   1.000
_cell.length_b   1.000
_cell.length_c   1.000
_cell.angle_alpha   90.00
_cell.angle_beta   90.00
_cell.angle_gamma   90.00
#
_symmetry.space_group_name_H-M   'P 1'
#
loop_
_entity.id
_entity.type
_entity.pdbx_description
1 polymer ?
#
loop_
_entity_poly.entity_id
_entity_poly.type
_entity_poly.pdbx_seq_one_letter_code
_entity_poly.pdbx_strand_id
1 'polypeptide(L)'
;MQNASDSTPRPWWRFPHVWLVISGPAIVVVASFITFYLAAVGKDPVVDEDYYRKGIEINKTLSDKPTSLAPAMQARNHAATGVPEPKAP
;
A
#
# COMPACT_ATOMS: atom_id res chain seq x y z
N MET A 1 36.98 -63.08 -20.67
CA MET A 1 36.35 -62.61 -19.42
C MET A 1 36.98 -61.29 -19.02
N GLN A 2 36.32 -60.15 -19.25
CA GLN A 2 36.46 -58.94 -18.42
C GLN A 2 35.34 -57.97 -18.81
N ASN A 3 34.63 -57.52 -17.77
CA ASN A 3 33.31 -56.90 -17.81
C ASN A 3 33.32 -55.53 -18.50
N ALA A 4 32.31 -55.29 -19.34
CA ALA A 4 31.94 -53.94 -19.71
C ALA A 4 31.48 -53.20 -18.44
N SER A 5 32.22 -52.17 -18.06
CA SER A 5 31.81 -51.26 -17.00
C SER A 5 30.55 -50.52 -17.45
N ASP A 6 29.39 -50.92 -16.95
CA ASP A 6 28.15 -50.16 -17.05
C ASP A 6 28.36 -48.78 -16.41
N SER A 7 28.62 -47.77 -17.24
CA SER A 7 28.65 -46.38 -16.83
C SER A 7 27.21 -45.86 -16.74
N THR A 8 26.51 -46.19 -15.66
CA THR A 8 25.19 -45.59 -15.40
C THR A 8 25.34 -44.07 -15.36
N PRO A 9 24.68 -43.31 -16.26
CA PRO A 9 24.79 -41.87 -16.29
C PRO A 9 24.26 -41.27 -14.98
N ARG A 10 25.00 -40.29 -14.44
CA ARG A 10 24.60 -39.61 -13.21
C ARG A 10 23.30 -38.82 -13.43
N PRO A 11 22.37 -38.81 -12.47
CA PRO A 11 21.15 -38.04 -12.60
C PRO A 11 21.40 -36.53 -12.72
N TRP A 12 20.58 -35.85 -13.52
CA TRP A 12 20.75 -34.44 -13.89
C TRP A 12 20.73 -33.47 -12.69
N TRP A 13 19.97 -33.77 -11.64
CA TRP A 13 19.85 -32.92 -10.45
C TRP A 13 21.13 -32.88 -9.60
N ARG A 14 22.10 -33.77 -9.89
CA ARG A 14 23.39 -33.81 -9.19
C ARG A 14 24.39 -32.79 -9.74
N PHE A 15 24.11 -32.17 -10.88
CA PHE A 15 24.99 -31.18 -11.47
C PHE A 15 24.63 -29.77 -10.97
N PRO A 16 25.56 -29.03 -10.34
CA PRO A 16 25.27 -27.74 -9.70
C PRO A 16 24.83 -26.67 -10.70
N HIS A 17 25.29 -26.72 -11.94
CA HIS A 17 24.87 -25.77 -12.98
C HIS A 17 23.36 -25.84 -13.30
N VAL A 18 22.70 -26.99 -13.07
CA VAL A 18 21.26 -27.10 -13.34
C VAL A 18 20.48 -26.22 -12.36
N TRP A 19 20.93 -26.19 -11.11
CA TRP A 19 20.36 -25.30 -10.10
C TRP A 19 20.61 -23.82 -10.40
N LEU A 20 21.74 -23.46 -11.04
CA LEU A 20 22.00 -22.09 -11.49
C LEU A 20 21.00 -21.63 -12.55
N VAL A 21 20.62 -22.51 -13.48
CA VAL A 21 19.63 -22.19 -14.51
C VAL A 21 18.22 -22.12 -13.92
N ILE A 22 17.87 -23.05 -13.02
CA ILE A 22 16.55 -23.10 -12.38
C ILE A 22 16.36 -21.95 -11.37
N SER A 23 17.43 -21.50 -10.71
CA SER A 23 17.33 -20.48 -9.66
C SER A 23 16.84 -19.14 -10.21
N GLY A 24 17.24 -18.75 -11.43
CA GLY A 24 16.81 -17.50 -12.05
C GLY A 24 15.28 -17.37 -12.10
N PRO A 25 14.57 -18.27 -12.82
CA PRO A 25 13.12 -18.29 -12.85
C PRO A 25 12.48 -18.51 -11.47
N ALA A 26 13.04 -19.40 -10.64
CA ALA A 26 12.48 -19.68 -9.31
C ALA A 26 12.48 -18.45 -8.40
N ILE A 27 13.54 -17.64 -8.42
CA ILE A 27 13.63 -16.40 -7.64
C ILE A 27 12.54 -15.41 -8.06
N VAL A 28 12.29 -15.25 -9.36
CA VAL A 28 11.26 -14.33 -9.87
C VAL A 28 9.86 -14.75 -9.43
N VAL A 29 9.58 -16.06 -9.45
CA VAL A 29 8.30 -16.61 -8.95
C VAL A 29 8.13 -16.33 -7.46
N VAL A 30 9.17 -16.56 -6.64
CA VAL A 30 9.11 -16.24 -5.21
C VAL A 30 8.92 -14.74 -4.98
N ALA A 31 9.65 -13.90 -5.73
CA ALA A 31 9.53 -12.45 -5.64
C ALA A 31 8.12 -11.95 -5.99
N SER A 32 7.46 -12.52 -7.00
CA SER A 32 6.12 -12.12 -7.38
C SER A 32 5.09 -12.40 -6.27
N PHE A 33 5.22 -13.53 -5.57
CA PHE A 33 4.39 -13.84 -4.41
C PHE A 33 4.64 -12.87 -3.25
N ILE A 34 5.89 -12.49 -2.98
CA ILE A 34 6.23 -11.50 -1.96
C ILE A 34 5.58 -10.15 -2.32
N THR A 35 5.72 -9.68 -3.57
CA THR A 35 5.09 -8.45 -4.03
C THR A 35 3.57 -8.52 -3.94
N PHE A 36 2.97 -9.64 -4.34
CA PHE A 36 1.52 -9.85 -4.20
C PHE A 36 1.08 -9.79 -2.74
N TYR A 37 1.82 -10.42 -1.83
CA TYR A 37 1.54 -10.38 -0.40
C TYR A 37 1.57 -8.95 0.14
N LEU A 38 2.59 -8.17 -0.21
CA LEU A 38 2.68 -6.75 0.17
C LEU A 38 1.53 -5.90 -0.41
N ALA A 39 1.01 -6.25 -1.58
CA ALA A 39 -0.12 -5.54 -2.19
C ALA A 39 -1.47 -5.94 -1.57
N ALA A 40 -1.57 -7.18 -1.09
CA ALA A 40 -2.76 -7.71 -0.44
C ALA A 40 -2.86 -7.25 1.02
N VAL A 41 -1.73 -7.16 1.73
CA VAL A 41 -1.65 -6.84 3.16
C VAL A 41 -1.19 -5.40 3.34
N GLY A 42 -1.93 -4.61 4.12
CA GLY A 42 -1.57 -3.21 4.39
C GLY A 42 -2.26 -2.18 3.49
N LYS A 43 -3.46 -2.49 2.99
CA LYS A 43 -4.37 -1.44 2.51
C LYS A 43 -4.82 -0.61 3.70
N ASP A 44 -4.16 0.53 3.92
CA ASP A 44 -4.75 1.62 4.69
C ASP A 44 -5.98 2.11 3.90
N PRO A 45 -7.21 2.00 4.45
CA PRO A 45 -8.42 2.44 3.75
C PRO A 45 -8.30 3.94 3.46
N VAL A 46 -7.96 4.27 2.21
CA VAL A 46 -7.76 5.66 1.74
C VAL A 46 -9.05 6.50 1.76
N VAL A 47 -10.21 5.86 1.88
CA VAL A 47 -11.51 6.52 1.92
C VAL A 47 -12.40 5.71 2.86
N ASP A 48 -12.78 6.29 4.01
CA ASP A 48 -13.91 5.79 4.81
C ASP A 48 -15.13 5.71 3.88
N GLU A 49 -15.95 4.65 3.97
CA GLU A 49 -17.20 4.55 3.19
C GLU A 49 -18.09 5.79 3.36
N ASP A 50 -18.03 6.39 4.55
CA ASP A 50 -18.74 7.61 4.91
C ASP A 50 -17.99 8.90 4.56
N TYR A 51 -16.84 8.88 3.89
CA TYR A 51 -16.07 10.09 3.55
C TYR A 51 -16.94 11.13 2.82
N TYR A 52 -17.79 10.69 1.90
CA TYR A 52 -18.72 11.57 1.18
C TYR A 52 -19.79 12.15 2.12
N ARG A 53 -20.38 11.32 2.99
CA ARG A 53 -21.35 11.74 4.01
C ARG A 53 -20.73 12.76 4.95
N LYS A 54 -19.54 12.46 5.45
CA LYS A 54 -18.74 13.29 6.35
C LYS A 54 -18.33 14.62 5.69
N GLY A 55 -18.01 14.61 4.39
CA GLY A 55 -17.74 15.82 3.59
C GLY A 55 -18.95 16.75 3.47
N ILE A 56 -20.15 16.19 3.26
CA ILE A 56 -21.41 16.96 3.21
C ILE A 56 -21.78 17.50 4.60
N GLU A 57 -21.60 16.70 5.65
CA GLU A 57 -21.97 17.05 7.03
C GLU A 57 -20.98 17.98 7.73
N ILE A 58 -19.74 18.10 7.25
CA ILE A 58 -18.76 19.07 7.76
C ILE A 58 -19.30 20.49 7.68
N ASN A 59 -19.94 20.89 6.58
CA ASN A 59 -20.51 22.24 6.48
C ASN A 59 -21.63 22.49 7.50
N LYS A 60 -22.43 21.46 7.81
CA LYS A 60 -23.53 21.56 8.77
C LYS A 60 -23.02 21.70 10.20
N THR A 61 -21.97 20.97 10.56
CA THR A 61 -21.36 21.05 11.91
C THR A 61 -20.40 22.23 12.07
N LEU A 62 -19.91 22.83 10.99
CA LEU A 62 -19.07 24.03 11.03
C LEU A 62 -19.89 25.30 11.32
N SER A 63 -21.14 25.38 10.88
CA SER A 63 -22.03 26.52 11.19
C SER A 63 -22.34 26.64 12.69
N ASP A 64 -22.34 25.54 13.43
CA ASP A 64 -22.66 25.50 14.86
C ASP A 64 -21.42 25.62 15.76
N LYS A 65 -20.20 25.63 15.19
CA LYS A 65 -18.95 25.69 15.97
C LYS A 65 -18.51 27.13 16.20
N PRO A 66 -17.99 27.45 17.40
CA PRO A 66 -17.50 28.77 17.70
C PRO A 66 -16.31 29.13 16.80
N THR A 67 -16.15 30.43 16.50
CA THR A 67 -15.11 31.00 15.65
C THR A 67 -13.68 30.60 16.06
N SER A 68 -13.47 30.21 17.31
CA SER A 68 -12.20 29.65 17.82
C SER A 68 -11.81 28.32 17.18
N LEU A 69 -12.75 27.59 16.58
CA LEU A 69 -12.56 26.33 15.84
C LEU A 69 -12.56 26.54 14.31
N ALA A 70 -12.40 27.78 13.85
CA ALA A 70 -12.38 28.08 12.43
C ALA A 70 -11.26 27.33 11.69
N PRO A 71 -11.48 26.89 10.44
CA PRO A 71 -10.48 26.23 9.62
C PRO A 71 -9.15 27.01 9.54
N ALA A 72 -8.03 26.30 9.57
CA ALA A 72 -6.69 26.92 9.56
C ALA A 72 -6.44 27.88 8.38
N MET A 73 -7.09 27.66 7.24
CA MET A 73 -7.06 28.59 6.10
C MET A 73 -7.68 29.95 6.42
N GLN A 74 -8.77 29.98 7.20
CA GLN A 74 -9.50 31.19 7.59
C GLN A 74 -8.95 31.81 8.89
N ALA A 75 -8.32 31.01 9.75
CA ALA A 75 -7.80 31.48 11.05
C ALA A 75 -6.39 32.10 10.95
N ARG A 76 -5.58 31.75 9.93
CA ARG A 76 -4.26 32.37 9.75
C ARG A 76 -4.47 33.89 9.62
N ASN A 77 -3.79 34.69 10.43
CA ASN A 77 -3.88 36.16 10.44
C ASN A 77 -5.17 36.78 11.03
N HIS A 78 -6.16 35.99 11.46
CA HIS A 78 -7.40 36.50 12.07
C HIS A 78 -7.42 36.43 13.61
N ALA A 79 -6.25 36.27 14.24
CA ALA A 79 -6.13 36.09 15.70
C ALA A 79 -6.61 37.31 16.52
N ALA A 80 -6.45 38.53 16.00
CA ALA A 80 -6.85 39.77 16.69
C ALA A 80 -8.20 40.32 16.23
N THR A 81 -8.64 39.98 15.01
CA THR A 81 -9.87 40.52 14.39
C THR A 81 -11.04 39.53 14.39
N GLY A 82 -10.78 38.26 14.69
CA GLY A 82 -11.76 37.19 14.54
C GLY A 82 -11.94 36.77 13.07
N VAL A 83 -12.50 35.59 12.86
CA VAL A 83 -12.88 35.11 11.52
C VAL A 83 -14.26 35.67 11.17
N PRO A 84 -14.46 36.23 9.96
CA PRO A 84 -15.76 36.76 9.53
C PRO A 84 -16.85 35.69 9.63
N GLU A 85 -18.07 36.08 10.04
CA GLU A 85 -19.17 35.13 10.12
C GLU A 85 -19.49 34.52 8.74
N PRO A 86 -19.78 33.20 8.67
CA PRO A 86 -20.18 32.56 7.43
C PRO A 86 -21.41 33.25 6.87
N LYS A 87 -21.35 33.73 5.62
CA LYS A 87 -22.51 34.28 4.93
C LYS A 87 -23.54 33.15 4.75
N ALA A 88 -24.70 33.29 5.38
CA ALA A 88 -25.83 32.38 5.17
C ALA A 88 -26.21 32.36 3.67
N PRO A 89 -26.61 31.19 3.12
CA PRO A 89 -27.06 31.08 1.73
C PRO A 89 -28.30 31.94 1.46
#